data_AF-A0A2M7Q3E2-F1
#
_entry.id   AF-A0A2M7Q3E2-F1
#
_cell.length_a   1.000
_cell.length_b   1.000
_cell.length_c   1.000
_cell.angle_alpha   90.00
_cell.angle_beta   90.00
_cell.angle_gamma   90.00
#
_symmetry.space_group_name_H-M   'P 1'
#
loop_
_entity.id
_entity.type
_entity.pdbx_description
1 polymer ?
#
loop_
_entity_poly.entity_id
_entity_poly.type
_entity_poly.pdbx_seq_one_letter_code
_entity_poly.pdbx_strand_id
1 'polypeptide(L)'
;MIAWKKATFIAAITTLFAASPLLANEAYSCKYGNQERLINLVYANEGSTLPCEVTYDKGDGATTMWQAQNLEGYCESKMAEFIEKQRSWGWTCEKQL
;
A
#
# COMPACT_ATOMS: atom_id res chain seq x y z
N MET A 1 -23.84 59.24 -8.83
CA MET A 1 -24.51 58.00 -8.41
C MET A 1 -24.10 56.86 -9.34
N ILE A 2 -23.06 56.09 -9.01
CA ILE A 2 -22.79 54.78 -9.62
C ILE A 2 -22.25 53.88 -8.51
N ALA A 3 -22.94 52.76 -8.32
CA ALA A 3 -22.88 51.90 -7.15
C ALA A 3 -21.60 51.04 -7.12
N TRP A 4 -21.01 50.93 -5.92
CA TRP A 4 -19.90 50.03 -5.61
C TRP A 4 -20.44 48.60 -5.56
N LYS A 5 -20.13 47.78 -6.57
CA LYS A 5 -20.42 46.34 -6.53
C LYS A 5 -19.51 45.70 -5.49
N LYS A 6 -20.10 45.27 -4.37
CA LYS A 6 -19.44 44.37 -3.40
C LYS A 6 -19.16 43.06 -4.12
N ALA A 7 -17.91 42.85 -4.51
CA ALA A 7 -17.43 41.55 -4.95
C ALA A 7 -17.27 40.68 -3.70
N THR A 8 -18.33 39.97 -3.34
CA THR A 8 -18.30 38.95 -2.30
C THR A 8 -17.48 37.78 -2.83
N PHE A 9 -16.19 37.76 -2.51
CA PHE A 9 -15.33 36.61 -2.77
C PHE A 9 -15.74 35.48 -1.83
N ILE A 10 -16.51 34.51 -2.35
CA ILE A 10 -16.74 33.23 -1.68
C ILE A 10 -15.45 32.43 -1.83
N ALA A 11 -14.64 32.40 -0.77
CA ALA A 11 -13.47 31.54 -0.69
C ALA A 11 -13.93 30.08 -0.66
N ALA A 12 -13.87 29.39 -1.79
CA ALA A 12 -14.06 27.95 -1.85
C ALA A 12 -12.85 27.28 -1.19
N ILE A 13 -13.03 26.79 0.04
CA ILE A 13 -12.03 25.99 0.75
C ILE A 13 -12.02 24.61 0.08
N THR A 14 -11.08 24.40 -0.84
CA THR A 14 -10.77 23.08 -1.38
C THR A 14 -9.95 22.31 -0.34
N THR A 15 -10.62 21.42 0.38
CA THR A 15 -9.96 20.43 1.25
C THR A 15 -9.18 19.43 0.38
N LEU A 16 -7.86 19.61 0.29
CA LEU A 16 -6.98 18.56 -0.24
C LEU A 16 -6.97 17.39 0.74
N PHE A 17 -7.63 16.29 0.36
CA PHE A 17 -7.40 14.99 1.00
C PHE A 17 -6.03 14.47 0.55
N ALA A 18 -5.03 14.56 1.43
CA ALA A 18 -3.76 13.88 1.23
C ALA A 18 -3.98 12.38 1.53
N ALA A 19 -3.87 11.54 0.51
CA ALA A 19 -3.79 10.10 0.70
C ALA A 19 -2.40 9.76 1.24
N SER A 20 -2.31 9.39 2.51
CA SER A 20 -1.08 8.88 3.11
C SER A 20 -0.71 7.55 2.44
N PRO A 21 0.51 7.38 1.89
CA PRO A 21 0.95 6.05 1.51
C PRO A 21 1.06 5.21 2.79
N LEU A 22 0.42 4.05 2.81
CA LEU A 22 0.65 3.05 3.85
C LEU A 22 2.12 2.61 3.72
N LEU A 23 2.95 3.01 4.68
CA LEU A 23 4.37 2.66 4.68
C LEU A 23 4.48 1.15 4.92
N ALA A 24 4.85 0.42 3.88
CA ALA A 24 5.19 -0.99 3.98
C ALA A 24 6.50 -1.15 4.76
N ASN A 25 6.53 -2.09 5.71
CA ASN A 25 7.74 -2.44 6.46
C ASN A 25 8.68 -3.28 5.60
N GLU A 26 8.11 -4.10 4.72
CA GLU A 26 8.84 -4.82 3.68
C GLU A 26 7.97 -4.88 2.42
N ALA A 27 8.57 -4.68 1.25
CA ALA A 27 7.86 -4.66 -0.02
C ALA A 27 8.65 -5.42 -1.10
N TYR A 28 7.92 -6.09 -2.00
CA TYR A 28 8.46 -6.71 -3.20
C TYR A 28 7.71 -6.23 -4.43
N SER A 29 8.47 -5.91 -5.48
CA SER A 29 7.94 -5.74 -6.83
C SER A 29 8.19 -7.03 -7.61
N CYS A 30 7.11 -7.63 -8.11
CA CYS A 30 7.15 -8.79 -8.98
C CYS A 30 6.75 -8.39 -10.40
N LYS A 31 7.62 -8.65 -11.39
CA LYS A 31 7.41 -8.26 -12.79
C LYS A 31 7.33 -9.46 -13.73
N TYR A 32 6.43 -9.37 -14.71
CA TYR A 32 6.29 -10.33 -15.81
C TYR A 32 5.84 -9.60 -17.08
N GLY A 33 6.76 -9.47 -18.05
CA GLY A 33 6.54 -8.62 -19.23
C GLY A 33 6.24 -7.18 -18.81
N ASN A 34 5.08 -6.65 -19.21
CA ASN A 34 4.63 -5.29 -18.88
C ASN A 34 3.73 -5.24 -17.63
N GLN A 35 3.59 -6.34 -16.90
CA GLN A 35 2.80 -6.38 -15.67
C GLN A 35 3.70 -6.26 -14.44
N GLU A 36 3.20 -5.56 -13.44
CA GLU A 36 3.85 -5.40 -12.14
C GLU A 36 2.84 -5.73 -11.03
N ARG A 37 3.33 -6.35 -9.97
CA ARG A 37 2.58 -6.70 -8.77
C ARG A 37 3.37 -6.25 -7.56
N LEU A 38 2.69 -5.62 -6.61
CA LEU A 38 3.29 -5.23 -5.33
C LEU A 38 2.80 -6.16 -4.23
N ILE A 39 3.73 -6.73 -3.48
CA ILE A 39 3.43 -7.52 -2.28
C ILE A 39 4.07 -6.77 -1.11
N ASN A 40 3.25 -6.36 -0.14
CA ASN A 40 3.71 -5.58 1.00
C ASN A 40 3.41 -6.30 2.31
N LEU A 41 4.35 -6.26 3.24
CA LEU A 41 4.15 -6.58 4.65
C LEU A 41 4.03 -5.28 5.44
N VAL A 42 2.96 -5.17 6.21
CA VAL A 42 2.64 -3.99 7.01
C VAL A 42 2.43 -4.42 8.46
N TYR A 43 3.09 -3.73 9.39
CA TYR A 43 2.81 -3.82 10.82
C TYR A 43 2.02 -2.58 11.24
N ALA A 44 0.99 -2.76 12.06
CA ALA A 44 0.12 -1.64 12.43
C ALA A 44 0.79 -0.61 13.36
N ASN A 45 1.83 -1.02 14.10
CA ASN A 45 2.53 -0.16 15.06
C ASN A 45 4.03 -0.16 14.78
N GLU A 46 4.66 1.02 14.79
CA GLU A 46 6.10 1.15 14.66
C GLU A 46 6.84 0.40 15.78
N GLY A 47 7.92 -0.30 15.43
CA GLY A 47 8.71 -1.09 16.37
C GLY A 47 8.03 -2.38 16.87
N SER A 48 6.84 -2.71 16.38
CA SER A 48 6.14 -3.97 16.64
C SER A 48 6.07 -4.82 15.38
N THR A 49 6.06 -6.14 15.54
CA THR A 49 5.80 -7.11 14.46
C THR A 49 4.33 -7.57 14.43
N LEU A 50 3.51 -7.04 15.34
CA LEU A 50 2.09 -7.37 15.46
C LEU A 50 1.21 -6.14 15.79
N PRO A 51 -0.07 -6.14 15.36
CA PRO A 51 -0.63 -7.03 14.35
C PRO A 51 0.02 -6.79 12.97
N CYS A 52 -0.01 -7.81 12.12
CA CYS A 52 0.62 -7.78 10.79
C CYS A 52 -0.41 -8.04 9.68
N GLU A 53 -0.14 -7.50 8.50
CA GLU A 53 -0.90 -7.71 7.27
C GLU A 53 0.03 -7.91 6.07
N VAL A 54 -0.33 -8.81 5.16
CA VAL A 54 0.26 -8.92 3.83
C VAL A 54 -0.75 -8.44 2.80
N THR A 55 -0.42 -7.40 2.06
CA THR A 55 -1.26 -6.87 0.98
C THR A 55 -0.68 -7.20 -0.39
N TYR A 56 -1.57 -7.29 -1.37
CA TYR A 56 -1.22 -7.60 -2.75
C TYR A 56 -1.97 -6.67 -3.71
N ASP A 57 -1.21 -5.98 -4.55
CA ASP A 57 -1.71 -5.04 -5.56
C ASP A 57 -1.30 -5.51 -6.95
N LYS A 58 -2.23 -5.49 -7.90
CA LYS A 58 -2.00 -5.83 -9.32
C LYS A 58 -2.12 -4.60 -10.24
N GLY A 59 -2.20 -3.40 -9.69
CA GLY A 59 -2.41 -2.13 -10.39
C GLY A 59 -3.85 -1.59 -10.30
N ASP A 60 -4.77 -2.32 -9.68
CA ASP A 60 -6.17 -1.94 -9.44
C ASP A 60 -6.47 -1.62 -7.97
N GLY A 61 -5.45 -1.69 -7.11
CA GLY A 61 -5.54 -1.43 -5.69
C GLY A 61 -5.11 -2.61 -4.83
N ALA A 62 -4.61 -2.32 -3.64
CA ALA A 62 -4.14 -3.33 -2.70
C ALA A 62 -5.30 -4.08 -2.03
N THR A 63 -5.17 -5.41 -1.95
CA THR A 63 -6.06 -6.29 -1.19
C THR A 63 -5.28 -7.01 -0.09
N THR A 64 -5.81 -7.07 1.13
CA THR A 64 -5.22 -7.85 2.23
C THR A 64 -5.42 -9.34 1.97
N MET A 65 -4.32 -10.08 1.85
CA MET A 65 -4.31 -11.53 1.58
C MET A 65 -4.21 -12.33 2.87
N TRP A 66 -3.41 -11.86 3.83
CA TRP A 66 -3.20 -12.50 5.12
C TRP A 66 -3.06 -11.44 6.21
N GLN A 67 -3.47 -11.79 7.43
CA GLN A 67 -3.31 -10.95 8.61
C GLN A 67 -3.18 -11.81 9.86
N ALA A 68 -2.50 -11.31 10.88
CA ALA A 68 -2.46 -11.92 12.20
C ALA A 68 -2.41 -10.87 13.31
N GLN A 69 -3.17 -11.13 14.39
CA GLN A 69 -3.23 -10.21 15.52
C GLN A 69 -2.15 -10.46 16.56
N ASN A 70 -1.80 -11.73 16.77
CA ASN A 70 -1.03 -12.19 17.92
C ASN A 70 -0.12 -13.39 17.60
N LEU A 71 0.18 -13.62 16.32
CA LEU A 71 1.05 -14.72 15.88
C LEU A 71 2.24 -14.15 15.10
N GLU A 72 3.34 -13.92 15.81
CA GLU A 72 4.58 -13.43 15.22
C GLU A 72 5.10 -14.40 14.14
N GLY A 73 5.68 -13.86 13.07
CA GLY A 73 6.23 -14.65 11.98
C GLY A 73 5.21 -15.18 10.96
N TYR A 74 3.90 -15.08 11.24
CA TYR A 74 2.88 -15.59 10.32
C TYR A 74 2.86 -14.84 8.99
N CYS A 75 2.84 -13.51 9.02
CA CYS A 75 2.74 -12.71 7.80
C CYS A 75 4.03 -12.77 6.97
N GLU A 76 5.19 -12.77 7.63
CA GLU A 76 6.52 -12.92 7.04
C GLU A 76 6.63 -14.25 6.31
N SER A 77 6.22 -15.34 6.97
CA SER A 77 6.19 -16.68 6.36
C SER A 77 5.25 -16.72 5.15
N LYS A 78 4.04 -16.17 5.27
CA LYS A 78 3.08 -16.12 4.15
C LYS A 78 3.57 -15.27 2.98
N MET A 79 4.23 -14.15 3.26
CA MET A 79 4.83 -13.30 2.25
C MET A 79 5.95 -14.06 1.51
N ALA A 80 6.86 -14.72 2.23
CA ALA A 80 7.94 -15.49 1.64
C ALA A 80 7.42 -16.65 0.77
N GLU A 81 6.47 -17.44 1.28
CA GLU A 81 5.79 -18.50 0.53
C GLU A 81 5.15 -17.95 -0.75
N PHE A 82 4.51 -16.77 -0.67
CA PHE A 82 3.82 -16.19 -1.82
C PHE A 82 4.78 -15.63 -2.86
N ILE A 83 5.91 -15.04 -2.45
CA ILE A 83 6.96 -14.60 -3.38
C ILE A 83 7.51 -15.79 -4.17
N GLU A 84 7.80 -16.91 -3.50
CA GLU A 84 8.24 -18.14 -4.18
C GLU A 84 7.18 -18.67 -5.15
N LYS A 85 5.90 -18.56 -4.77
CA LYS A 85 4.80 -18.92 -5.67
C LYS A 85 4.78 -18.04 -6.92
N GLN A 86 4.96 -16.73 -6.80
CA GLN A 86 5.05 -15.82 -7.95
C GLN A 86 6.23 -16.20 -8.84
N ARG A 87 7.40 -16.49 -8.26
CA ARG A 87 8.58 -16.96 -8.99
C ARG A 87 8.31 -18.26 -9.74
N SER A 88 7.63 -19.22 -9.11
CA SER A 88 7.23 -20.48 -9.76
C SER A 88 6.28 -20.28 -10.94
N TRP A 89 5.53 -19.16 -10.95
CA TRP A 89 4.66 -18.75 -12.06
C TRP A 89 5.38 -17.89 -13.12
N GLY A 90 6.70 -17.73 -13.01
CA GLY A 90 7.53 -17.02 -13.97
C GLY A 90 7.75 -15.54 -13.66
N TRP A 91 7.30 -15.03 -12.51
CA TRP A 91 7.51 -13.63 -12.13
C TRP A 91 8.91 -13.42 -11.57
N THR A 92 9.55 -12.31 -11.94
CA THR A 92 10.80 -11.88 -11.32
C THR A 92 10.47 -10.96 -10.14
N CYS A 93 10.76 -11.41 -8.92
CA CYS A 93 10.41 -10.68 -7.70
C CYS A 93 11.66 -10.15 -6.97
N GLU A 94 11.69 -8.83 -6.77
CA GLU A 94 12.79 -8.09 -6.16
C GLU A 94 12.31 -7.32 -4.93
N LYS A 95 13.04 -7.46 -3.83
CA LYS A 95 12.80 -6.68 -2.61
C LYS A 95 13.06 -5.20 -2.91
N GLN A 96 12.13 -4.35 -2.50
CA GLN A 96 12.27 -2.90 -2.61
C GLN A 96 12.97 -2.39 -1.35
N LEU A 97 14.04 -1.61 -1.54
CA LEU A 97 14.87 -1.01 -0.48
C LEU A 97 14.35 0.37 -0.07
#